data_AF-A0A5B0PFE2-F1
#
_entry.id   AF-A0A5B0PFE2-F1
#
_cell.length_a   1.000
_cell.length_b   1.000
_cell.length_c   1.000
_cell.angle_alpha   90.00
_cell.angle_beta   90.00
_cell.angle_gamma   90.00
#
_symmetry.space_group_name_H-M   'P 1'
#
loop_
_entity.id
_entity.type
_entity.pdbx_description
1 polymer ?
#
loop_
_entity_poly.entity_id
_entity_poly.type
_entity_poly.pdbx_seq_one_letter_code
_entity_poly.pdbx_strand_id
1 'polypeptide(L)'
;MENSNQSDASQISRTLMVHESVSQTPEFQQYLRQEATRDLHINIEAKILALQEVAAKKFAPHTSITHPRLLVLQMQDDHAPLQNLGSPSTPNSDAKGKIGPT
;
A
#
# COMPACT_ATOMS: atom_id res chain seq x y z
N MET A 1 25.17 15.95 1.22
CA MET A 1 24.05 14.98 1.13
C MET A 1 24.01 14.06 2.35
N GLU A 2 25.15 13.57 2.82
CA GLU A 2 25.26 12.64 3.97
C GLU A 2 24.55 13.13 5.25
N ASN A 3 24.71 14.41 5.60
CA ASN A 3 24.04 15.03 6.77
C ASN A 3 22.50 15.08 6.63
N SER A 4 21.98 15.16 5.41
CA SER A 4 20.52 15.16 5.16
C SER A 4 19.95 13.76 5.42
N ASN A 5 20.60 12.73 4.87
CA ASN A 5 20.17 11.34 5.02
C ASN A 5 20.18 10.91 6.50
N GLN A 6 21.19 11.36 7.28
CA GLN A 6 21.24 11.10 8.72
C GLN A 6 20.14 11.83 9.50
N SER A 7 19.80 13.06 9.09
CA SER A 7 18.68 13.80 9.66
C SER A 7 17.35 13.09 9.40
N ASP A 8 17.12 12.67 8.16
CA ASP A 8 15.91 11.95 7.75
C ASP A 8 15.79 10.62 8.51
N ALA A 9 16.86 9.85 8.62
CA ALA A 9 16.87 8.59 9.38
C ALA A 9 16.52 8.80 10.86
N SER A 10 17.02 9.89 11.47
CA SER A 10 16.73 10.24 12.86
C SER A 10 15.27 10.64 13.04
N GLN A 11 14.71 11.41 12.09
CA GLN A 11 13.30 11.81 12.09
C GLN A 11 12.36 10.61 11.93
N ILE A 12 12.68 9.69 11.01
CA ILE A 12 11.90 8.48 10.78
C ILE A 12 11.91 7.61 12.04
N SER A 13 13.09 7.37 12.63
CA SER A 13 13.23 6.58 13.85
C SER A 13 12.43 7.18 15.01
N ARG A 14 12.50 8.51 15.19
CA ARG A 14 11.70 9.22 16.19
C ARG A 14 10.20 9.06 15.93
N THR A 15 9.76 9.18 14.68
CA THR A 15 8.36 9.05 14.30
C THR A 15 7.83 7.65 14.63
N LEU A 16 8.59 6.60 14.32
CA LEU A 16 8.23 5.22 14.62
C LEU A 16 8.12 4.98 16.14
N MET A 17 9.08 5.46 16.93
CA MET A 17 9.03 5.34 18.39
C MET A 17 7.84 6.10 19.00
N VAL A 18 7.57 7.32 18.53
CA VAL A 18 6.43 8.11 19.00
C VAL A 18 5.15 7.36 18.65
N HIS A 19 5.00 6.90 17.41
CA HIS A 19 3.85 6.11 16.99
C HIS A 19 3.65 4.88 17.86
N GLU A 20 4.70 4.10 18.13
CA GLU A 20 4.63 2.94 19.02
C GLU A 20 4.11 3.34 20.42
N SER A 21 4.64 4.41 21.01
CA SER A 21 4.23 4.87 22.34
C SER A 21 2.78 5.36 22.42
N VAL A 22 2.27 5.98 21.35
CA VAL A 22 0.89 6.51 21.33
C VAL A 22 -0.10 5.53 20.74
N SER A 23 0.36 4.48 20.04
CA SER A 23 -0.51 3.53 19.33
C SER A 23 -1.53 2.86 20.25
N GLN A 24 -1.19 2.67 21.53
CA GLN A 24 -2.06 2.01 22.50
C GLN A 24 -2.97 2.97 23.27
N THR A 25 -2.87 4.29 23.05
CA THR A 25 -3.72 5.23 23.77
C THR A 25 -5.14 5.22 23.22
N PRO A 26 -6.17 5.32 24.09
CA PRO A 26 -7.57 5.35 23.65
C PRO A 26 -7.86 6.47 22.65
N GLU A 27 -7.23 7.63 22.84
CA GLU A 27 -7.40 8.81 21.99
C GLU A 27 -6.86 8.56 20.59
N PHE A 28 -5.68 7.98 20.48
CA PHE A 28 -5.07 7.69 19.19
C PHE A 28 -5.83 6.56 18.45
N GLN A 29 -6.26 5.53 19.18
CA GLN A 29 -7.12 4.47 18.64
C GLN A 29 -8.47 5.01 18.15
N GLN A 30 -9.08 5.94 18.88
CA GLN A 30 -10.30 6.61 18.43
C GLN A 30 -10.04 7.45 17.17
N TYR A 31 -8.91 8.14 17.11
CA TYR A 31 -8.51 8.89 15.94
C TYR A 31 -8.29 8.00 14.71
N LEU A 32 -7.62 6.84 14.85
CA LEU A 32 -7.47 5.88 13.75
C LEU A 32 -8.82 5.33 13.26
N ARG A 33 -9.76 5.03 14.16
CA ARG A 33 -11.14 4.64 13.78
C ARG A 33 -11.84 5.74 13.00
N GLN A 34 -11.67 7.00 13.37
CA GLN A 34 -12.23 8.13 12.63
C GLN A 34 -11.54 8.29 11.27
N GLU A 35 -10.22 8.14 11.20
CA GLU A 35 -9.45 8.18 9.96
C GLU A 35 -9.94 7.09 8.98
N ALA A 36 -10.19 5.88 9.46
CA ALA A 36 -10.65 4.75 8.65
C ALA A 36 -12.02 4.95 7.99
N THR A 37 -12.85 5.85 8.51
CA THR A 37 -14.15 6.20 7.89
C THR A 37 -14.04 7.23 6.77
N ARG A 38 -12.87 7.85 6.61
CA ARG A 38 -12.63 8.88 5.60
C ARG A 38 -12.08 8.20 4.34
N ASP A 39 -12.55 8.62 3.18
CA ASP A 39 -11.98 8.22 1.90
C ASP A 39 -10.65 8.97 1.66
N LEU A 40 -9.60 8.48 2.33
CA LEU A 40 -8.26 9.03 2.24
C LEU A 40 -7.43 8.21 1.26
N HIS A 41 -6.76 8.92 0.36
CA HIS A 41 -5.81 8.32 -0.59
C HIS A 41 -4.59 7.68 0.12
N ILE A 42 -4.28 8.11 1.34
CA ILE A 42 -3.21 7.59 2.21
C ILE A 42 -3.67 7.75 3.67
N ASN A 43 -3.62 6.68 4.47
CA ASN A 43 -3.88 6.71 5.92
C ASN A 43 -2.56 6.64 6.73
N ILE A 44 -2.64 6.79 8.05
CA ILE A 44 -1.45 6.76 8.92
C ILE A 44 -0.80 5.40 8.96
N GLU A 45 -1.59 4.32 9.03
CA GLU A 45 -1.05 2.96 9.07
C GLU A 45 -0.17 2.67 7.84
N ALA A 46 -0.61 3.04 6.64
CA ALA A 46 0.16 2.90 5.42
C ALA A 46 1.44 3.75 5.41
N LYS A 47 1.42 4.95 5.99
CA LYS A 47 2.64 5.77 6.14
C LYS A 47 3.62 5.11 7.09
N ILE A 48 3.14 4.60 8.24
CA ILE A 48 3.98 3.94 9.23
C ILE A 48 4.61 2.67 8.66
N LEU A 49 3.84 1.84 7.95
CA LEU A 49 4.38 0.66 7.27
C LEU A 49 5.46 1.01 6.24
N ALA A 50 5.24 2.05 5.42
CA ALA A 50 6.26 2.50 4.47
C ALA A 50 7.53 2.98 5.19
N LEU A 51 7.40 3.70 6.31
CA LEU A 51 8.54 4.12 7.14
C LEU A 51 9.26 2.93 7.79
N GLN A 52 8.53 1.91 8.23
CA GLN A 52 9.12 0.67 8.73
C GLN A 52 9.90 -0.06 7.64
N GLU A 53 9.40 -0.06 6.39
CA GLU A 53 10.12 -0.64 5.25
C GLU A 53 11.43 0.10 4.97
N VAL A 54 11.42 1.45 5.03
CA VAL A 54 12.63 2.28 4.91
C VAL A 54 13.63 1.94 6.03
N ALA A 55 13.16 1.83 7.27
CA ALA A 55 13.99 1.50 8.42
C ALA A 55 14.58 0.08 8.31
N ALA A 56 13.79 -0.90 7.89
CA ALA A 56 14.24 -2.28 7.65
C ALA A 56 15.32 -2.34 6.56
N LYS A 57 15.27 -1.44 5.58
CA LYS A 57 16.26 -1.27 4.51
C LYS A 57 17.45 -0.39 4.93
N LYS A 58 17.59 -0.08 6.23
CA LYS A 58 18.69 0.69 6.81
C LYS A 58 18.89 2.06 6.16
N PHE A 59 17.80 2.68 5.70
CA PHE A 59 17.84 3.98 5.02
C PHE A 59 18.73 3.98 3.76
N ALA A 60 18.93 2.80 3.15
CA ALA A 60 19.79 2.68 1.99
C ALA A 60 19.21 3.48 0.82
N PRO A 61 19.98 4.41 0.23
CA PRO A 61 19.53 5.17 -0.92
C PRO A 61 19.25 4.23 -2.09
N HIS A 62 18.30 4.60 -2.95
CA HIS A 62 17.89 3.84 -4.14
C HIS A 62 17.26 2.46 -3.89
N THR A 63 16.82 2.19 -2.65
CA THR A 63 15.97 1.02 -2.41
C THR A 63 14.52 1.35 -2.78
N SER A 64 13.85 0.44 -3.49
CA SER A 64 12.42 0.57 -3.72
C SER A 64 11.69 0.39 -2.40
N ILE A 65 10.59 1.11 -2.19
CA ILE A 65 9.66 0.89 -1.08
C ILE A 65 8.25 0.84 -1.63
N THR A 66 7.36 0.14 -0.92
CA THR A 66 5.95 0.15 -1.28
C THR A 66 5.36 1.51 -0.96
N HIS A 67 4.78 2.16 -1.98
CA HIS A 67 4.19 3.47 -1.78
C HIS A 67 2.97 3.36 -0.85
N PRO A 68 2.77 4.27 0.13
CA PRO A 68 1.65 4.21 1.07
C PRO A 68 0.27 4.04 0.41
N ARG A 69 0.05 4.66 -0.75
CA ARG A 69 -1.20 4.47 -1.52
C ARG A 69 -1.45 3.02 -1.93
N LEU A 70 -0.40 2.27 -2.30
CA LEU A 70 -0.53 0.86 -2.65
C LEU A 70 -0.82 0.01 -1.40
N LEU A 71 -0.22 0.36 -0.26
CA LEU A 71 -0.51 -0.30 1.03
C LEU A 71 -1.97 -0.10 1.44
N VAL A 72 -2.54 1.10 1.26
CA VAL A 72 -3.97 1.33 1.53
C VAL A 72 -4.86 0.42 0.66
N LEU A 73 -4.56 0.29 -0.63
CA LEU A 73 -5.32 -0.61 -1.51
C LEU A 73 -5.23 -2.06 -1.04
N GLN A 74 -4.03 -2.51 -0.65
CA GLN A 74 -3.83 -3.87 -0.13
C GLN A 74 -4.58 -4.12 1.18
N MET A 75 -4.65 -3.13 2.08
CA MET A 75 -5.43 -3.23 3.32
C MET A 75 -6.95 -3.32 3.08
N GLN A 76 -7.43 -2.71 2.00
CA GLN A 76 -8.84 -2.73 1.62
C GLN A 76 -9.24 -4.01 0.88
N ASP A 77 -8.29 -4.65 0.18
CA ASP A 77 -8.53 -5.85 -0.62
C ASP A 77 -8.77 -7.14 0.19
N ASP A 78 -8.51 -7.15 1.51
CA ASP A 78 -8.71 -8.34 2.36
C ASP A 78 -10.19 -8.77 2.51
N HIS A 79 -11.16 -8.00 1.99
CA HIS A 79 -12.60 -8.27 2.18
C HIS A 79 -13.47 -8.37 0.92
N ALA A 80 -12.89 -8.42 -0.28
CA ALA A 80 -13.66 -8.82 -1.44
C ALA A 80 -12.83 -9.76 -2.30
N PRO A 81 -13.19 -11.06 -2.46
CA PRO A 81 -12.83 -11.71 -3.70
C PRO A 81 -13.31 -10.76 -4.80
N LEU A 82 -12.37 -10.27 -5.61
CA LEU A 82 -12.66 -9.61 -6.87
C LEU A 82 -13.53 -10.59 -7.65
N GLN A 83 -14.84 -10.51 -7.45
CA GLN A 83 -15.80 -11.22 -8.27
C GLN A 83 -15.60 -10.59 -9.63
N ASN A 84 -14.87 -11.30 -10.48
CA ASN A 84 -14.82 -10.99 -11.89
C ASN A 84 -16.26 -11.17 -12.40
N LEU A 85 -17.05 -10.10 -12.37
CA LEU A 85 -18.45 -10.05 -12.82
C LEU A 85 -18.54 -10.07 -14.36
N GLY A 86 -17.54 -10.65 -15.02
CA GLY A 86 -17.47 -10.81 -16.46
C GLY A 86 -16.50 -9.84 -17.09
N SER A 87 -15.25 -10.27 -17.27
CA SER A 87 -14.68 -10.18 -18.61
C SER A 87 -15.62 -10.98 -19.52
N PRO A 88 -16.18 -10.40 -20.60
CA PRO A 88 -16.86 -11.20 -21.60
C PRO A 88 -15.91 -12.32 -22.00
N SER A 89 -16.37 -13.57 -21.98
CA SER A 89 -15.56 -14.66 -22.54
C SER A 89 -15.11 -14.22 -23.92
N THR A 90 -13.79 -14.24 -24.15
CA THR A 90 -13.23 -14.11 -25.49
C THR A 90 -14.06 -15.01 -26.41
N PRO A 91 -14.57 -14.53 -27.56
CA PRO A 91 -15.30 -15.38 -28.48
C PRO A 91 -14.43 -16.60 -28.76
N ASN A 92 -14.99 -17.79 -28.55
CA ASN A 92 -14.32 -19.05 -28.84
C ASN A 92 -13.71 -18.96 -30.24
N SER A 93 -12.42 -19.31 -30.35
CA SER A 93 -11.62 -19.31 -31.58
C SER A 93 -12.06 -20.41 -32.57
N ASP A 94 -13.36 -20.74 -32.62
CA ASP A 94 -13.97 -21.73 -33.51
C ASP A 94 -14.65 -21.08 -34.72
N ALA A 95 -14.24 -19.86 -35.10
CA ALA A 95 -14.38 -19.42 -36.49
C ALA A 95 -13.37 -20.20 -37.35
N LYS A 96 -13.58 -21.51 -37.51
CA LYS A 96 -12.99 -22.29 -38.60
C LYS A 96 -13.56 -21.74 -39.90
N GLY A 97 -12.89 -20.73 -40.44
CA GLY A 97 -13.03 -20.35 -41.84
C GLY A 97 -12.75 -21.59 -42.67
N LYS A 98 -13.78 -22.16 -43.28
CA LYS A 98 -13.62 -23.10 -44.38
C LYS A 98 -13.02 -22.32 -45.54
N ILE A 99 -11.70 -22.35 -45.67
CA ILE A 99 -11.04 -22.13 -46.96
C ILE A 99 -11.29 -23.38 -47.79
N GLY A 100 -12.35 -23.36 -48.60
CA GLY A 100 -12.56 -24.31 -49.68
C GLY A 100 -11.68 -23.95 -50.88
N PRO A 101 -11.12 -24.94 -51.62
CA PRO A 101 -10.26 -24.66 -52.76
C PRO A 101 -11.09 -24.30 -54.00
N THR A 102 -10.67 -23.28 -54.73
CA THR A 102 -10.95 -23.09 -56.17
C THR A 102 -9.66 -22.76 -56.86
#